data_AF-A0A1F3RMH7-F1
#
_entry.id   AF-A0A1F3RMH7-F1
#
_cell.length_a   1.000
_cell.length_b   1.000
_cell.length_c   1.000
_cell.angle_alpha   90.00
_cell.angle_beta   90.00
_cell.angle_gamma   90.00
#
_symmetry.space_group_name_H-M   'P 1'
#
loop_
_entity.id
_entity.type
_entity.pdbx_description
1 polymer ?
#
loop_
_entity_poly.entity_id
_entity_poly.type
_entity_poly.pdbx_seq_one_letter_code
_entity_poly.pdbx_strand_id
1 'polypeptide(L)'
;MYLQKTNKILCVYYILFFSLLINSRVLSNTANSIFYSGFNYLYHFQFVKADSVAKQLKKQYPTDPLSYIFSANYNWWRIISGDTDQVYKNNFYIDLNSSLQYLKAKGEVNLSNEDIFNYINVYSYYARIDLMDGNYFKALKQIDNFIDYQKKSFGKESLYDPFYLTSGLYNYTIPYTIKHYPFLIPSLLFVPDGDQELGIKQLNIAAISNDVVVNTEAHYFLMKIYSEMDENFALANTNAEYLIKIYPDNLLYKYYYFELLIKQKKYKQAEEQMNDVKLYSTDKELSMNQKNYFVNLTLTEWEKVTKKNN
;
A
#
# COMPACT_ATOMS: atom_id res chain seq x y z
N MET A 1 1.09 -15.52 9.82
CA MET A 1 -0.06 -15.25 10.71
C MET A 1 -0.81 -13.95 10.39
N TYR A 2 -0.17 -12.87 9.88
CA TYR A 2 -0.87 -11.65 9.44
C TYR A 2 -1.62 -11.79 8.10
N LEU A 3 -0.99 -12.39 7.07
CA LEU A 3 -1.67 -12.68 5.79
C LEU A 3 -2.69 -13.85 5.86
N GLN A 4 -2.66 -14.65 6.93
CA GLN A 4 -3.52 -15.84 7.09
C GLN A 4 -4.69 -15.66 8.07
N LYS A 5 -4.69 -14.62 8.92
CA LYS A 5 -5.76 -14.35 9.92
C LYS A 5 -6.78 -13.30 9.48
N THR A 6 -6.69 -12.81 8.25
CA THR A 6 -7.67 -11.88 7.71
C THR A 6 -8.98 -12.61 7.44
N ASN A 7 -9.94 -12.51 8.37
CA ASN A 7 -11.35 -12.73 8.05
C ASN A 7 -11.67 -11.96 6.77
N LYS A 8 -12.51 -12.49 5.87
CA LYS A 8 -13.00 -11.74 4.69
C LYS A 8 -13.59 -10.36 5.05
N ILE A 9 -13.96 -10.15 6.30
CA ILE A 9 -14.41 -8.87 6.88
C ILE A 9 -13.28 -7.84 7.06
N LEU A 10 -12.04 -8.30 7.30
CA LEU A 10 -10.85 -7.45 7.41
C LEU A 10 -10.27 -7.05 6.05
N CYS A 11 -10.44 -7.85 4.99
CA CYS A 11 -9.95 -7.54 3.63
C CYS A 11 -10.44 -6.18 3.09
N VAL A 12 -11.54 -5.66 3.64
CA VAL A 12 -12.22 -4.47 3.11
C VAL A 12 -11.78 -3.21 3.83
N TYR A 13 -11.32 -3.39 5.06
CA TYR A 13 -10.53 -2.43 5.81
C TYR A 13 -9.06 -2.35 5.32
N TYR A 14 -8.53 -3.43 4.72
CA TYR A 14 -7.16 -3.48 4.16
C TYR A 14 -6.96 -2.62 2.90
N ILE A 15 -8.03 -2.28 2.17
CA ILE A 15 -7.94 -1.63 0.84
C ILE A 15 -8.12 -0.11 0.92
N LEU A 16 -8.25 0.41 2.15
CA LEU A 16 -8.11 1.82 2.43
C LEU A 16 -6.61 2.17 2.47
N PHE A 17 -6.03 2.45 1.28
CA PHE A 17 -5.13 3.60 0.98
C PHE A 17 -3.59 3.54 0.99
N PHE A 18 -3.08 3.92 -0.18
CA PHE A 18 -1.73 3.84 -0.73
C PHE A 18 -0.59 4.59 -0.04
N SER A 19 0.61 4.38 -0.62
CA SER A 19 1.84 5.11 -0.42
C SER A 19 2.05 6.26 -1.42
N LEU A 20 2.89 7.21 -1.02
CA LEU A 20 2.93 8.58 -1.53
C LEU A 20 3.79 8.79 -2.78
N LEU A 21 3.37 9.71 -3.67
CA LEU A 21 4.28 10.62 -4.37
C LEU A 21 3.75 12.01 -4.76
N ILE A 22 4.71 12.91 -5.02
CA ILE A 22 4.67 14.38 -5.09
C ILE A 22 4.80 14.88 -6.52
N ASN A 23 3.99 15.86 -6.95
CA ASN A 23 4.42 16.83 -7.97
C ASN A 23 3.69 18.20 -7.91
N SER A 24 4.27 19.18 -7.20
CA SER A 24 4.60 20.53 -7.73
C SER A 24 5.26 21.43 -6.65
N ARG A 25 6.56 21.17 -6.37
CA ARG A 25 7.62 21.94 -5.65
C ARG A 25 7.28 22.86 -4.45
N VAL A 26 7.89 22.57 -3.28
CA VAL A 26 9.11 23.25 -2.73
C VAL A 26 9.99 22.22 -1.99
N LEU A 27 10.50 21.23 -2.72
CA LEU A 27 11.69 20.48 -2.35
C LEU A 27 12.78 20.78 -3.39
N SER A 28 14.05 20.78 -2.99
CA SER A 28 15.13 20.80 -3.99
C SER A 28 15.00 19.56 -4.89
N ASN A 29 15.32 19.64 -6.19
CA ASN A 29 15.31 18.47 -7.09
C ASN A 29 16.02 17.24 -6.49
N THR A 30 17.00 17.50 -5.61
CA THR A 30 17.75 16.51 -4.84
C THR A 30 16.91 15.74 -3.83
N ALA A 31 16.01 16.38 -3.08
CA ALA A 31 15.19 15.70 -2.07
C ALA A 31 14.21 14.71 -2.70
N ASN A 32 13.55 15.12 -3.79
CA ASN A 32 12.71 14.23 -4.58
C ASN A 32 13.54 13.05 -5.08
N SER A 33 14.69 13.31 -5.72
CA SER A 33 15.56 12.22 -6.20
C SER A 33 15.93 11.21 -5.10
N ILE A 34 16.25 11.67 -3.88
CA ILE A 34 16.52 10.80 -2.73
C ILE A 34 15.27 9.98 -2.36
N PHE A 35 14.11 10.62 -2.26
CA PHE A 35 12.83 9.97 -1.99
C PHE A 35 12.51 8.86 -2.99
N TYR A 36 12.55 9.16 -4.30
CA TYR A 36 12.31 8.20 -5.38
C TYR A 36 13.32 7.03 -5.33
N SER A 37 14.59 7.30 -5.05
CA SER A 37 15.59 6.24 -4.88
C SER A 37 15.28 5.32 -3.69
N GLY A 38 14.76 5.89 -2.60
CA GLY A 38 14.31 5.14 -1.44
C GLY A 38 13.17 4.19 -1.77
N PHE A 39 12.16 4.66 -2.51
CA PHE A 39 11.05 3.81 -2.95
C PHE A 39 11.53 2.72 -3.91
N ASN A 40 12.43 3.04 -4.83
CA ASN A 40 13.04 2.03 -5.68
C ASN A 40 13.73 0.93 -4.86
N TYR A 41 14.45 1.28 -3.78
CA TYR A 41 15.02 0.29 -2.86
C TYR A 41 13.95 -0.53 -2.11
N LEU A 42 12.88 0.12 -1.64
CA LEU A 42 11.76 -0.60 -1.00
C LEU A 42 11.11 -1.61 -1.93
N TYR A 43 10.82 -1.22 -3.17
CA TYR A 43 10.21 -2.10 -4.16
C TYR A 43 11.15 -3.25 -4.57
N HIS A 44 12.46 -3.08 -4.51
CA HIS A 44 13.43 -4.16 -4.69
C HIS A 44 13.76 -4.93 -3.41
N PHE A 45 13.03 -4.73 -2.30
CA PHE A 45 13.27 -5.40 -1.01
C PHE A 45 14.68 -5.14 -0.41
N GLN A 46 15.32 -4.04 -0.80
CA GLN A 46 16.64 -3.62 -0.33
C GLN A 46 16.51 -2.77 0.96
N PHE A 47 16.07 -3.41 2.04
CA PHE A 47 15.68 -2.73 3.27
C PHE A 47 16.83 -1.99 3.98
N VAL A 48 18.06 -2.49 3.91
CA VAL A 48 19.22 -1.82 4.54
C VAL A 48 19.50 -0.49 3.83
N LYS A 49 19.37 -0.47 2.50
CA LYS A 49 19.52 0.74 1.70
C LYS A 49 18.36 1.70 1.92
N ALA A 50 17.12 1.21 1.96
CA ALA A 50 15.95 2.03 2.25
C ALA A 50 16.02 2.69 3.64
N ASP A 51 16.48 1.96 4.66
CA ASP A 51 16.72 2.53 6.01
C ASP A 51 17.75 3.65 5.99
N SER A 52 18.82 3.48 5.21
CA SER A 52 19.84 4.52 5.02
C SER A 52 19.27 5.78 4.38
N VAL A 53 18.41 5.63 3.37
CA VAL A 53 17.68 6.74 2.73
C VAL A 53 16.73 7.43 3.72
N ALA A 54 16.00 6.67 4.55
CA ALA A 54 15.10 7.24 5.55
C ALA A 54 15.84 8.12 6.57
N LYS A 55 16.99 7.64 7.05
CA LYS A 55 17.88 8.42 7.93
C LYS A 55 18.43 9.66 7.23
N GLN A 56 18.81 9.54 5.95
CA GLN A 56 19.31 10.66 5.16
C GLN A 56 18.25 11.75 4.99
N LEU A 57 17.02 11.39 4.59
CA LEU A 57 15.91 12.33 4.40
C LEU A 57 15.61 13.08 5.70
N LYS A 58 15.44 12.38 6.82
CA LYS A 58 15.21 13.01 8.13
C LYS A 58 16.35 13.92 8.58
N LYS A 59 17.60 13.59 8.25
CA LYS A 59 18.75 14.43 8.59
C LYS A 59 18.81 15.70 7.73
N GLN A 60 18.55 15.60 6.43
CA GLN A 60 18.67 16.72 5.48
C GLN A 60 17.42 17.61 5.45
N TYR A 61 16.24 17.02 5.67
CA TYR A 61 14.93 17.66 5.60
C TYR A 61 14.11 17.33 6.87
N PRO A 62 14.56 17.77 8.06
CA PRO A 62 13.98 17.37 9.36
C PRO A 62 12.60 17.95 9.65
N THR A 63 12.16 18.97 8.92
CA THR A 63 10.82 19.57 9.09
C THR A 63 9.89 19.25 7.92
N ASP A 64 10.35 18.43 6.98
CA ASP A 64 9.57 18.07 5.81
C ASP A 64 8.70 16.84 6.12
N PRO A 65 7.36 16.93 5.99
CA PRO A 65 6.46 15.79 6.14
C PRO A 65 6.88 14.52 5.38
N LEU A 66 7.50 14.69 4.22
CA LEU A 66 7.85 13.61 3.29
C LEU A 66 8.98 12.72 3.80
N SER A 67 9.92 13.29 4.57
CA SER A 67 10.97 12.52 5.25
C SER A 67 10.39 11.48 6.19
N TYR A 68 9.35 11.87 6.91
CA TYR A 68 8.67 11.01 7.88
C TYR A 68 7.72 10.05 7.19
N ILE A 69 7.02 10.51 6.15
CA ILE A 69 6.19 9.69 5.27
C ILE A 69 6.97 8.54 4.62
N PHE A 70 8.19 8.79 4.14
CA PHE A 70 9.05 7.76 3.57
C PHE A 70 9.49 6.77 4.65
N SER A 71 9.87 7.28 5.82
CA SER A 71 10.24 6.43 6.95
C SER A 71 9.05 5.57 7.45
N ALA A 72 7.84 6.12 7.46
CA ALA A 72 6.61 5.37 7.74
C ALA A 72 6.43 4.27 6.69
N ASN A 73 6.62 4.57 5.40
CA ASN A 73 6.59 3.57 4.34
C ASN A 73 7.58 2.44 4.55
N TYR A 74 8.83 2.76 4.87
CA TYR A 74 9.84 1.76 5.20
C TYR A 74 9.35 0.84 6.33
N ASN A 75 8.86 1.40 7.45
CA ASN A 75 8.34 0.60 8.56
C ASN A 75 7.13 -0.24 8.14
N TRP A 76 6.22 0.30 7.32
CA TRP A 76 5.07 -0.43 6.78
C TRP A 76 5.50 -1.64 5.95
N TRP A 77 6.44 -1.45 5.03
CA TRP A 77 6.97 -2.53 4.22
C TRP A 77 7.65 -3.62 5.07
N ARG A 78 8.33 -3.27 6.17
CA ARG A 78 8.85 -4.26 7.14
C ARG A 78 7.72 -5.06 7.79
N ILE A 79 6.67 -4.38 8.28
CA ILE A 79 5.51 -5.01 8.94
C ILE A 79 4.82 -6.03 8.03
N ILE A 80 4.52 -5.65 6.78
CA ILE A 80 3.78 -6.51 5.85
C ILE A 80 4.62 -7.63 5.22
N SER A 81 5.95 -7.59 5.39
CA SER A 81 6.90 -8.57 4.86
C SER A 81 7.44 -9.56 5.88
N GLY A 82 6.89 -9.58 7.09
CA GLY A 82 7.18 -10.60 8.11
C GLY A 82 7.94 -10.10 9.34
N ASP A 83 8.40 -8.85 9.35
CA ASP A 83 9.00 -8.21 10.53
C ASP A 83 7.93 -7.55 11.40
N THR A 84 7.24 -8.37 12.18
CA THR A 84 6.09 -7.94 12.99
C THR A 84 6.48 -7.44 14.37
N ASP A 85 7.77 -7.16 14.59
CA ASP A 85 8.28 -6.64 15.85
C ASP A 85 7.59 -5.31 16.20
N GLN A 86 7.27 -5.14 17.48
CA GLN A 86 6.58 -3.94 17.97
C GLN A 86 7.37 -2.66 17.67
N VAL A 87 8.69 -2.75 17.48
CA VAL A 87 9.54 -1.60 17.13
C VAL A 87 9.14 -0.95 15.79
N TYR A 88 8.84 -1.74 14.75
CA TYR A 88 8.46 -1.17 13.44
C TYR A 88 7.08 -0.51 13.51
N LYS A 89 6.14 -1.10 14.25
CA LYS A 89 4.83 -0.49 14.50
C LYS A 89 4.95 0.82 15.29
N ASN A 90 5.77 0.84 16.35
CA ASN A 90 5.99 2.04 17.15
C ASN A 90 6.64 3.16 16.32
N ASN A 91 7.67 2.82 15.55
CA ASN A 91 8.33 3.76 14.64
C ASN A 91 7.38 4.28 13.56
N PHE A 92 6.50 3.42 13.03
CA PHE A 92 5.45 3.81 12.10
C PHE A 92 4.56 4.90 12.70
N TYR A 93 4.02 4.70 13.91
CA TYR A 93 3.21 5.73 14.59
C TYR A 93 4.00 7.02 14.86
N ILE A 94 5.26 6.93 15.30
CA ILE A 94 6.12 8.10 15.54
C ILE A 94 6.31 8.92 14.25
N ASP A 95 6.52 8.23 13.14
CA ASP A 95 6.72 8.86 11.83
C ASP A 95 5.44 9.52 11.33
N LEU A 96 4.28 8.86 11.45
CA LEU A 96 2.99 9.47 11.12
C LEU A 96 2.69 10.69 12.01
N ASN A 97 2.97 10.62 13.31
CA ASN A 97 2.77 11.73 14.25
C ASN A 97 3.62 12.94 13.84
N SER A 98 4.89 12.69 13.50
CA SER A 98 5.84 13.73 13.08
C SER A 98 5.40 14.36 11.75
N SER A 99 5.04 13.53 10.77
CA SER A 99 4.55 14.03 9.47
C SER A 99 3.29 14.88 9.63
N LEU A 100 2.32 14.41 10.41
CA LEU A 100 1.08 15.15 10.67
C LEU A 100 1.34 16.47 11.41
N GLN A 101 2.27 16.49 12.37
CA GLN A 101 2.68 17.69 13.07
C GLN A 101 3.23 18.74 12.09
N TYR A 102 4.14 18.35 11.19
CA TYR A 102 4.71 19.28 10.22
C TYR A 102 3.70 19.72 9.16
N LEU A 103 2.78 18.85 8.73
CA LEU A 103 1.67 19.26 7.86
C LEU A 103 0.78 20.31 8.54
N LYS A 104 0.38 20.08 9.79
CA LYS A 104 -0.45 21.02 10.56
C LYS A 104 0.27 22.36 10.79
N ALA A 105 1.59 22.35 10.96
CA ALA A 105 2.37 23.57 11.10
C ALA A 105 2.35 24.46 9.84
N LYS A 106 2.06 23.91 8.65
CA LYS A 106 1.84 24.70 7.41
C LYS A 106 0.51 25.45 7.40
N GLY A 107 -0.45 25.07 8.25
CA GLY A 107 -1.80 25.64 8.31
C GLY A 107 -2.75 25.06 7.26
N GLU A 108 -4.06 25.26 7.45
CA GLU A 108 -5.12 24.59 6.64
C GLU A 108 -5.79 25.49 5.60
N VAL A 109 -5.48 26.79 5.55
CA VAL A 109 -6.22 27.79 4.75
C VAL A 109 -5.80 27.81 3.27
N ASN A 110 -4.56 27.43 2.95
CA ASN A 110 -4.01 27.44 1.57
C ASN A 110 -3.18 26.18 1.27
N LEU A 111 -3.78 25.01 1.49
CA LEU A 111 -3.10 23.74 1.23
C LEU A 111 -2.83 23.56 -0.26
N SER A 112 -1.59 23.22 -0.62
CA SER A 112 -1.27 22.76 -1.97
C SER A 112 -1.90 21.39 -2.23
N ASN A 113 -1.99 20.99 -3.51
CA ASN A 113 -2.44 19.64 -3.87
C ASN A 113 -1.55 18.56 -3.24
N GLU A 114 -0.24 18.83 -3.14
CA GLU A 114 0.72 17.96 -2.46
C GLU A 114 0.43 17.85 -0.96
N ASP A 115 0.13 18.95 -0.27
CA ASP A 115 -0.23 18.90 1.16
C ASP A 115 -1.52 18.10 1.38
N ILE A 116 -2.54 18.33 0.55
CA ILE A 116 -3.80 17.56 0.60
C ILE A 116 -3.50 16.07 0.41
N PHE A 117 -2.68 15.74 -0.58
CA PHE A 117 -2.25 14.37 -0.84
C PHE A 117 -1.49 13.78 0.36
N ASN A 118 -0.59 14.53 0.98
CA ASN A 118 0.15 14.08 2.15
C ASN A 118 -0.76 13.82 3.35
N TYR A 119 -1.75 14.68 3.59
CA TYR A 119 -2.78 14.45 4.62
C TYR A 119 -3.58 13.18 4.34
N ILE A 120 -4.04 13.00 3.11
CA ILE A 120 -4.75 11.78 2.67
C ILE A 120 -3.93 10.57 3.10
N ASN A 121 -2.67 10.47 2.69
CA ASN A 121 -1.88 9.27 2.97
C ASN A 121 -1.54 9.09 4.46
N VAL A 122 -1.28 10.16 5.21
CA VAL A 122 -0.98 10.05 6.65
C VAL A 122 -2.19 9.50 7.41
N TYR A 123 -3.38 10.05 7.19
CA TYR A 123 -4.60 9.56 7.85
C TYR A 123 -4.96 8.14 7.42
N SER A 124 -4.67 7.83 6.18
CA SER A 124 -4.93 6.52 5.64
C SER A 124 -4.01 5.44 6.22
N TYR A 125 -2.74 5.78 6.45
CA TYR A 125 -1.82 4.93 7.19
C TYR A 125 -2.22 4.71 8.64
N TYR A 126 -2.70 5.75 9.34
CA TYR A 126 -3.25 5.57 10.69
C TYR A 126 -4.42 4.60 10.68
N ALA A 127 -5.37 4.79 9.75
CA ALA A 127 -6.51 3.89 9.62
C ALA A 127 -6.05 2.44 9.44
N ARG A 128 -5.08 2.18 8.54
CA ARG A 128 -4.52 0.84 8.30
C ARG A 128 -3.96 0.18 9.54
N ILE A 129 -3.07 0.87 10.25
CA ILE A 129 -2.42 0.28 11.43
C ILE A 129 -3.41 0.10 12.58
N ASP A 130 -4.35 1.04 12.77
CA ASP A 130 -5.41 0.92 13.76
C ASP A 130 -6.33 -0.27 13.46
N LEU A 131 -6.70 -0.49 12.19
CA LEU A 131 -7.49 -1.64 11.76
C LEU A 131 -6.75 -2.96 11.95
N MET A 132 -5.47 -2.99 11.60
CA MET A 132 -4.63 -4.17 11.76
C MET A 132 -4.47 -4.55 13.25
N ASP A 133 -4.47 -3.58 14.15
CA ASP A 133 -4.42 -3.79 15.60
C ASP A 133 -5.82 -3.96 16.24
N GLY A 134 -6.90 -3.95 15.44
CA GLY A 134 -8.28 -4.11 15.94
C GLY A 134 -8.84 -2.88 16.67
N ASN A 135 -8.19 -1.72 16.55
CA ASN A 135 -8.60 -0.45 17.14
C ASN A 135 -9.68 0.26 16.28
N TYR A 136 -10.82 -0.40 16.05
CA TYR A 136 -11.83 0.06 15.09
C TYR A 136 -12.34 1.49 15.32
N PHE A 137 -12.55 1.92 16.57
CA PHE A 137 -12.97 3.30 16.87
C PHE A 137 -11.92 4.34 16.48
N LYS A 138 -10.63 4.05 16.70
CA LYS A 138 -9.56 4.93 16.25
C LYS A 138 -9.53 4.96 14.74
N ALA A 139 -9.58 3.80 14.09
CA ALA A 139 -9.61 3.70 12.65
C ALA A 139 -10.75 4.51 12.02
N LEU A 140 -11.97 4.44 12.55
CA LEU A 140 -13.10 5.24 12.07
C LEU A 140 -12.81 6.74 12.11
N LYS A 141 -12.26 7.25 13.21
CA LYS A 141 -11.86 8.66 13.31
C LYS A 141 -10.81 9.04 12.26
N GLN A 142 -9.88 8.15 11.95
CA GLN A 142 -8.86 8.41 10.92
C GLN A 142 -9.43 8.35 9.52
N ILE A 143 -10.41 7.48 9.29
CA ILE A 143 -11.18 7.41 8.04
C ILE A 143 -11.95 8.73 7.83
N ASP A 144 -12.60 9.26 8.86
CA ASP A 144 -13.30 10.56 8.78
C ASP A 144 -12.34 11.68 8.36
N ASN A 145 -11.18 11.78 9.01
CA ASN A 145 -10.15 12.75 8.63
C ASN A 145 -9.67 12.53 7.19
N PHE A 146 -9.39 11.29 6.81
CA PHE A 146 -9.00 10.95 5.44
C PHE A 146 -10.07 11.44 4.43
N ILE A 147 -11.36 11.20 4.71
CA ILE A 147 -12.48 11.58 3.84
C ILE A 147 -12.53 13.11 3.67
N ASP A 148 -12.30 13.87 4.73
CA ASP A 148 -12.30 15.33 4.67
C ASP A 148 -11.20 15.89 3.77
N TYR A 149 -10.02 15.27 3.74
CA TYR A 149 -8.96 15.65 2.82
C TYR A 149 -9.16 15.09 1.40
N GLN A 150 -9.69 13.88 1.28
CA GLN A 150 -10.03 13.28 -0.02
C GLN A 150 -11.08 14.10 -0.77
N LYS A 151 -12.08 14.65 -0.08
CA LYS A 151 -13.05 15.59 -0.67
C LYS A 151 -12.39 16.79 -1.33
N LYS A 152 -11.28 17.29 -0.77
CA LYS A 152 -10.54 18.46 -1.30
C LYS A 152 -9.76 18.14 -2.58
N SER A 153 -9.55 16.87 -2.92
CA SER A 153 -8.86 16.45 -4.15
C SER A 153 -9.79 16.20 -5.34
N PHE A 154 -11.09 15.99 -5.11
CA PHE A 154 -12.03 15.69 -6.19
C PHE A 154 -12.09 16.81 -7.23
N GLY A 155 -12.03 16.42 -8.51
CA GLY A 155 -12.02 17.34 -9.64
C GLY A 155 -10.64 17.97 -9.91
N LYS A 156 -9.61 17.60 -9.14
CA LYS A 156 -8.23 18.08 -9.31
C LYS A 156 -7.28 17.01 -9.83
N GLU A 157 -7.78 15.84 -10.22
CA GLU A 157 -6.96 14.72 -10.66
C GLU A 157 -6.08 15.07 -11.87
N SER A 158 -6.62 15.81 -12.84
CA SER A 158 -5.84 16.29 -13.99
C SER A 158 -4.89 17.45 -13.67
N LEU A 159 -5.00 18.05 -12.48
CA LEU A 159 -4.09 19.11 -12.00
C LEU A 159 -2.94 18.53 -11.17
N TYR A 160 -3.12 17.31 -10.66
CA TYR A 160 -2.17 16.63 -9.79
C TYR A 160 -2.37 15.11 -9.92
N ASP A 161 -1.63 14.51 -10.84
CA ASP A 161 -1.79 13.11 -11.26
C ASP A 161 -1.88 12.08 -10.11
N PRO A 162 -1.13 12.19 -8.98
CA PRO A 162 -1.25 11.25 -7.88
C PRO A 162 -2.66 11.14 -7.28
N PHE A 163 -3.54 12.14 -7.47
CA PHE A 163 -4.93 12.03 -7.04
C PHE A 163 -5.72 10.98 -7.82
N TYR A 164 -5.34 10.60 -9.05
CA TYR A 164 -5.97 9.47 -9.73
C TYR A 164 -5.87 8.19 -8.91
N LEU A 165 -4.78 8.01 -8.17
CA LEU A 165 -4.55 6.87 -7.30
C LEU A 165 -5.52 6.88 -6.10
N THR A 166 -5.59 8.00 -5.37
CA THR A 166 -6.39 8.10 -4.14
C THR A 166 -7.88 8.22 -4.43
N SER A 167 -8.27 9.03 -5.42
CA SER A 167 -9.65 9.10 -5.91
C SER A 167 -10.11 7.77 -6.49
N GLY A 168 -9.25 7.08 -7.24
CA GLY A 168 -9.58 5.77 -7.81
C GLY A 168 -9.88 4.72 -6.75
N LEU A 169 -9.07 4.67 -5.69
CA LEU A 169 -9.39 3.83 -4.54
C LEU A 169 -10.67 4.23 -3.83
N TYR A 170 -10.84 5.52 -3.56
CA TYR A 170 -12.02 6.00 -2.86
C TYR A 170 -13.30 5.59 -3.61
N ASN A 171 -13.34 5.90 -4.91
CA ASN A 171 -14.48 5.61 -5.77
C ASN A 171 -14.78 4.12 -5.88
N TYR A 172 -13.75 3.27 -5.84
CA TYR A 172 -13.95 1.82 -5.80
C TYR A 172 -14.41 1.29 -4.43
N THR A 173 -13.76 1.74 -3.36
CA THR A 173 -13.90 1.13 -2.03
C THR A 173 -15.16 1.54 -1.29
N ILE A 174 -15.65 2.78 -1.47
CA ILE A 174 -16.86 3.25 -0.79
C ILE A 174 -18.09 2.42 -1.18
N PRO A 175 -18.45 2.26 -2.47
CA PRO A 175 -19.63 1.47 -2.84
C PRO A 175 -19.45 -0.01 -2.52
N TYR A 176 -18.25 -0.55 -2.69
CA TYR A 176 -17.95 -1.92 -2.30
C TYR A 176 -18.18 -2.14 -0.80
N THR A 177 -17.72 -1.21 0.04
CA THR A 177 -17.91 -1.28 1.49
C THR A 177 -19.39 -1.24 1.86
N ILE A 178 -20.16 -0.32 1.27
CA ILE A 178 -21.61 -0.22 1.49
C ILE A 178 -22.31 -1.54 1.14
N LYS A 179 -21.97 -2.13 -0.01
CA LYS A 179 -22.58 -3.38 -0.50
C LYS A 179 -22.25 -4.59 0.37
N HIS A 180 -21.00 -4.73 0.79
CA HIS A 180 -20.52 -5.93 1.47
C HIS A 180 -20.51 -5.82 3.01
N TYR A 181 -20.61 -4.60 3.57
CA TYR A 181 -20.58 -4.30 5.01
C TYR A 181 -21.67 -3.28 5.38
N PRO A 182 -22.95 -3.60 5.17
CA PRO A 182 -24.04 -2.65 5.39
C PRO A 182 -24.14 -2.14 6.84
N PHE A 183 -23.58 -2.87 7.82
CA PHE A 183 -23.50 -2.41 9.20
C PHE A 183 -22.60 -1.18 9.41
N LEU A 184 -21.78 -0.82 8.42
CA LEU A 184 -20.95 0.40 8.40
C LEU A 184 -21.64 1.59 7.74
N ILE A 185 -22.83 1.40 7.13
CA ILE A 185 -23.60 2.49 6.51
C ILE A 185 -23.83 3.67 7.48
N PRO A 186 -24.12 3.49 8.79
CA PRO A 186 -24.29 4.62 9.69
C PRO A 186 -23.07 5.56 9.75
N SER A 187 -21.86 5.02 9.65
CA SER A 187 -20.63 5.83 9.59
C SER A 187 -20.36 6.46 8.22
N LEU A 188 -21.06 6.03 7.16
CA LEU A 188 -20.85 6.49 5.79
C LEU A 188 -21.93 7.45 5.29
N LEU A 189 -22.93 7.79 6.11
CA LEU A 189 -24.13 8.53 5.68
C LEU A 189 -23.85 9.94 5.14
N PHE A 190 -22.74 10.56 5.55
CA PHE A 190 -22.30 11.90 5.09
C PHE A 190 -21.05 11.84 4.19
N VAL A 191 -20.69 10.65 3.76
CA VAL A 191 -19.56 10.40 2.88
C VAL A 191 -20.08 10.50 1.44
N PRO A 192 -19.41 11.26 0.56
CA PRO A 192 -19.78 11.31 -0.85
C PRO A 192 -19.85 9.91 -1.44
N ASP A 193 -20.81 9.70 -2.35
CA ASP A 193 -20.91 8.44 -3.06
C ASP A 193 -19.66 8.23 -3.93
N GLY A 194 -19.24 6.97 -4.01
CA GLY A 194 -18.24 6.54 -4.98
C GLY A 194 -18.88 5.88 -6.20
N ASP A 195 -18.07 5.68 -7.23
CA ASP A 195 -18.43 4.93 -8.44
C ASP A 195 -17.35 3.89 -8.73
N GLN A 196 -17.69 2.60 -8.65
CA GLN A 196 -16.69 1.54 -8.81
C GLN A 196 -16.05 1.53 -10.21
N GLU A 197 -16.82 1.82 -11.26
CA GLU A 197 -16.30 1.86 -12.63
C GLU A 197 -15.37 3.05 -12.82
N LEU A 198 -15.75 4.21 -12.29
CA LEU A 198 -14.87 5.37 -12.25
C LEU A 198 -13.59 5.08 -11.46
N GLY A 199 -13.72 4.38 -10.33
CA GLY A 199 -12.59 3.98 -9.49
C GLY A 199 -11.57 3.15 -10.26
N ILE A 200 -12.03 2.10 -10.95
CA ILE A 200 -11.17 1.29 -11.83
C ILE A 200 -10.56 2.14 -12.95
N LYS A 201 -11.33 3.02 -13.59
CA LYS A 201 -10.81 3.90 -14.65
C LYS A 201 -9.69 4.80 -14.14
N GLN A 202 -9.86 5.43 -12.99
CA GLN A 202 -8.86 6.30 -12.37
C GLN A 202 -7.62 5.52 -11.95
N LEU A 203 -7.76 4.32 -11.38
CA LEU A 203 -6.62 3.45 -11.06
C LEU A 203 -5.85 3.02 -12.31
N ASN A 204 -6.51 2.75 -13.43
CA ASN A 204 -5.82 2.46 -14.70
C ASN A 204 -5.08 3.69 -15.25
N ILE A 205 -5.61 4.91 -15.06
CA ILE A 205 -4.87 6.14 -15.39
C ILE A 205 -3.62 6.27 -14.50
N ALA A 206 -3.74 6.02 -13.20
CA ALA A 206 -2.60 6.00 -12.29
C ALA A 206 -1.56 4.94 -12.67
N ALA A 207 -2.00 3.77 -13.17
CA ALA A 207 -1.14 2.68 -13.64
C ALA A 207 -0.37 2.99 -14.93
N ILE A 208 -0.63 4.10 -15.61
CA ILE A 208 0.19 4.58 -16.73
C ILE A 208 0.91 5.90 -16.43
N SER A 209 0.92 6.32 -15.17
CA SER A 209 1.62 7.53 -14.73
C SER A 209 3.12 7.43 -14.97
N ASN A 210 3.74 8.57 -15.31
CA ASN A 210 5.20 8.70 -15.36
C ASN A 210 5.84 8.71 -13.96
N ASP A 211 5.02 8.89 -12.93
CA ASP A 211 5.45 8.78 -11.55
C ASP A 211 5.55 7.30 -11.14
N VAL A 212 6.77 6.84 -10.86
CA VAL A 212 7.05 5.41 -10.60
C VAL A 212 6.36 4.85 -9.36
N VAL A 213 6.14 5.65 -8.29
CA VAL A 213 5.40 5.15 -7.12
C VAL A 213 3.93 5.07 -7.47
N VAL A 214 3.35 6.11 -8.07
CA VAL A 214 1.94 6.08 -8.47
C VAL A 214 1.66 4.91 -9.40
N ASN A 215 2.53 4.68 -10.39
CA ASN A 215 2.46 3.54 -11.30
C ASN A 215 2.52 2.20 -10.56
N THR A 216 3.56 2.01 -9.74
CA THR A 216 3.80 0.75 -9.01
C THR A 216 2.65 0.43 -8.06
N GLU A 217 2.23 1.43 -7.30
CA GLU A 217 1.13 1.32 -6.35
C GLU A 217 -0.19 1.05 -7.08
N ALA A 218 -0.51 1.79 -8.15
CA ALA A 218 -1.71 1.53 -8.94
C ALA A 218 -1.80 0.06 -9.40
N HIS A 219 -0.72 -0.49 -9.94
CA HIS A 219 -0.64 -1.92 -10.27
C HIS A 219 -0.83 -2.82 -9.05
N TYR A 220 -0.25 -2.46 -7.91
CA TYR A 220 -0.42 -3.21 -6.67
C TYR A 220 -1.88 -3.26 -6.19
N PHE A 221 -2.64 -2.15 -6.13
CA PHE A 221 -4.06 -2.28 -5.75
C PHE A 221 -4.97 -2.74 -6.87
N LEU A 222 -4.68 -2.51 -8.16
CA LEU A 222 -5.43 -3.18 -9.22
C LEU A 222 -5.29 -4.71 -9.09
N MET A 223 -4.08 -5.22 -8.81
CA MET A 223 -3.89 -6.64 -8.50
C MET A 223 -4.73 -7.09 -7.31
N LYS A 224 -4.72 -6.35 -6.19
CA LYS A 224 -5.48 -6.70 -4.97
C LYS A 224 -6.99 -6.63 -5.18
N ILE A 225 -7.50 -5.56 -5.79
CA ILE A 225 -8.91 -5.38 -6.11
C ILE A 225 -9.41 -6.52 -6.99
N TYR A 226 -8.74 -6.78 -8.11
CA TYR A 226 -9.15 -7.86 -9.02
C TYR A 226 -9.02 -9.25 -8.39
N SER A 227 -8.07 -9.47 -7.49
CA SER A 227 -7.84 -10.79 -6.89
C SER A 227 -8.70 -11.12 -5.66
N GLU A 228 -9.15 -10.11 -4.92
CA GLU A 228 -9.83 -10.28 -3.63
C GLU A 228 -11.27 -9.79 -3.63
N MET A 229 -11.62 -8.85 -4.52
CA MET A 229 -12.92 -8.19 -4.53
C MET A 229 -13.74 -8.59 -5.75
N ASP A 230 -13.15 -8.47 -6.95
CA ASP A 230 -13.85 -8.84 -8.19
C ASP A 230 -13.69 -10.32 -8.56
N GLU A 231 -12.71 -11.00 -7.97
CA GLU A 231 -12.27 -12.36 -8.33
C GLU A 231 -11.93 -12.51 -9.84
N ASN A 232 -11.56 -11.41 -10.50
CA ASN A 232 -11.04 -11.39 -11.88
C ASN A 232 -9.54 -11.71 -11.89
N PHE A 233 -9.22 -13.00 -11.74
CA PHE A 233 -7.83 -13.45 -11.63
C PHE A 233 -6.98 -13.15 -12.87
N ALA A 234 -7.57 -13.03 -14.07
CA ALA A 234 -6.83 -12.70 -15.29
C ALA A 234 -6.29 -11.27 -15.26
N LEU A 235 -7.13 -10.30 -14.89
CA LEU A 235 -6.68 -8.90 -14.72
C LEU A 235 -5.75 -8.75 -13.52
N ALA A 236 -5.99 -9.48 -12.44
CA ALA A 236 -5.07 -9.50 -11.31
C ALA A 236 -3.68 -10.01 -11.72
N ASN A 237 -3.62 -11.08 -12.52
CA ASN A 237 -2.39 -11.68 -13.02
C ASN A 237 -1.60 -10.72 -13.91
N THR A 238 -2.29 -9.95 -14.76
CA THR A 238 -1.64 -8.92 -15.61
C THR A 238 -0.89 -7.90 -14.77
N ASN A 239 -1.49 -7.44 -13.67
CA ASN A 239 -0.85 -6.49 -12.76
C ASN A 239 0.27 -7.12 -11.93
N ALA A 240 0.09 -8.36 -11.47
CA ALA A 240 1.12 -9.10 -10.75
C ALA A 240 2.36 -9.37 -11.62
N GLU A 241 2.16 -9.78 -12.87
CA GLU A 241 3.22 -10.02 -13.85
C GLU A 241 4.01 -8.74 -14.16
N TYR A 242 3.32 -7.60 -14.28
CA TYR A 242 3.99 -6.31 -14.40
C TYR A 242 4.92 -6.06 -13.21
N LEU A 243 4.41 -6.17 -11.98
CA LEU A 243 5.17 -5.90 -10.75
C LEU A 243 6.38 -6.82 -10.59
N ILE A 244 6.24 -8.14 -10.78
CA ILE A 244 7.38 -9.07 -10.66
C ILE A 244 8.40 -8.91 -11.79
N LYS A 245 7.99 -8.37 -12.95
CA LYS A 245 8.91 -8.09 -14.06
C LYS A 245 9.81 -6.90 -13.74
N ILE A 246 9.26 -5.84 -13.17
CA ILE A 246 10.02 -4.63 -12.84
C ILE A 246 10.70 -4.70 -11.47
N TYR A 247 10.17 -5.50 -10.55
CA TYR A 247 10.70 -5.73 -9.20
C TYR A 247 10.84 -7.24 -8.92
N PRO A 248 11.75 -7.94 -9.60
CA PRO A 248 11.88 -9.40 -9.49
C PRO A 248 12.29 -9.86 -8.09
N ASP A 249 12.94 -9.01 -7.31
CA ASP A 249 13.43 -9.34 -5.96
C ASP A 249 12.34 -9.21 -4.88
N ASN A 250 11.19 -8.65 -5.24
CA ASN A 250 10.12 -8.36 -4.29
C ASN A 250 9.33 -9.63 -3.91
N LEU A 251 9.62 -10.17 -2.71
CA LEU A 251 8.97 -11.40 -2.26
C LEU A 251 7.47 -11.25 -2.02
N LEU A 252 6.98 -10.04 -1.71
CA LEU A 252 5.55 -9.80 -1.55
C LEU A 252 4.82 -9.92 -2.91
N TYR A 253 5.36 -9.31 -3.96
CA TYR A 253 4.79 -9.43 -5.30
C TYR A 253 4.90 -10.85 -5.84
N LYS A 254 6.04 -11.53 -5.61
CA LYS A 254 6.18 -12.95 -5.95
C LYS A 254 5.17 -13.84 -5.22
N TYR A 255 4.88 -13.56 -3.95
CA TYR A 255 3.90 -14.30 -3.17
C TYR A 255 2.47 -14.10 -3.71
N TYR A 256 2.08 -12.87 -4.01
CA TYR A 256 0.75 -12.61 -4.59
C TYR A 256 0.59 -13.25 -5.98
N TYR A 257 1.63 -13.23 -6.80
CA TYR A 257 1.62 -13.95 -8.08
C TYR A 257 1.47 -15.46 -7.88
N PHE A 258 2.19 -16.05 -6.92
CA PHE A 258 2.00 -17.45 -6.52
C PHE A 258 0.54 -17.74 -6.11
N GLU A 259 -0.06 -16.91 -5.25
CA GLU A 259 -1.44 -17.08 -4.81
C GLU A 259 -2.43 -17.04 -6.00
N LEU A 260 -2.20 -16.14 -6.95
CA LEU A 260 -3.00 -16.03 -8.17
C LEU A 260 -2.90 -17.27 -9.05
N LEU A 261 -1.69 -17.85 -9.19
CA LEU A 261 -1.49 -19.11 -9.93
C LEU A 261 -2.24 -20.26 -9.26
N ILE A 262 -2.24 -20.33 -7.92
CA ILE A 262 -3.03 -21.29 -7.16
C ILE A 262 -4.52 -21.13 -7.40
N LYS A 263 -5.06 -19.90 -7.32
CA LYS A 263 -6.48 -19.61 -7.56
C LYS A 263 -6.91 -19.98 -8.99
N GLN A 264 -6.02 -19.83 -9.97
CA GLN A 264 -6.23 -20.23 -11.36
C GLN A 264 -5.95 -21.73 -11.64
N LYS A 265 -5.60 -22.53 -10.62
CA LYS A 265 -5.23 -23.94 -10.75
C LYS A 265 -4.02 -24.20 -11.66
N LYS A 266 -3.16 -23.21 -11.85
CA LYS A 266 -1.91 -23.28 -12.62
C LYS A 266 -0.78 -23.87 -11.76
N TYR A 267 -0.97 -25.10 -11.28
CA TYR A 267 -0.13 -25.67 -10.22
C TYR A 267 1.34 -25.82 -10.59
N LYS A 268 1.66 -26.20 -11.83
CA LYS A 268 3.05 -26.29 -12.30
C LYS A 268 3.78 -24.93 -12.20
N GLN A 269 3.13 -23.86 -12.67
CA GLN A 269 3.68 -22.51 -12.60
C GLN A 269 3.77 -22.03 -11.14
N ALA A 270 2.79 -22.38 -10.30
CA ALA A 270 2.84 -22.06 -8.88
C ALA A 270 4.00 -22.77 -8.16
N GLU A 271 4.31 -24.02 -8.51
CA GLU A 271 5.48 -24.73 -7.97
C GLU A 271 6.80 -24.06 -8.38
N GLU A 272 6.93 -23.69 -9.66
CA GLU A 272 8.06 -22.91 -10.17
C GLU A 272 8.21 -21.59 -9.40
N GLN A 273 7.10 -20.85 -9.24
CA GLN A 273 7.07 -19.59 -8.51
C GLN A 273 7.41 -19.74 -7.02
N MET A 274 7.01 -20.84 -6.39
CA MET A 274 7.35 -21.15 -5.00
C MET A 274 8.86 -21.40 -4.84
N ASN A 275 9.51 -22.04 -5.82
CA ASN A 275 10.96 -22.22 -5.81
C ASN A 275 11.69 -20.90 -6.01
N ASP A 276 11.15 -20.02 -6.84
CA ASP A 276 11.57 -18.63 -6.99
C ASP A 276 11.53 -17.88 -5.65
N VAL A 277 10.41 -17.95 -4.91
CA VAL A 277 10.30 -17.35 -3.58
C VAL A 277 11.39 -17.87 -2.63
N LYS A 278 11.66 -19.18 -2.64
CA LYS A 278 12.74 -19.77 -1.82
C LYS A 278 14.12 -19.24 -2.22
N LEU A 279 14.43 -19.15 -3.51
CA LEU A 279 15.71 -18.64 -4.00
C LEU A 279 15.95 -17.20 -3.52
N TYR A 280 14.99 -16.32 -3.76
CA TYR A 280 15.11 -14.90 -3.42
C TYR A 280 15.01 -14.62 -1.91
N SER A 281 14.40 -15.52 -1.14
CA SER A 281 14.39 -15.43 0.33
C SER A 281 15.77 -15.51 0.97
N THR A 282 16.80 -15.93 0.22
CA THR A 282 18.17 -16.04 0.76
C THR A 282 18.93 -14.71 0.81
N ASP A 283 18.40 -13.64 0.21
CA ASP A 283 19.06 -12.34 0.07
C ASP A 283 19.53 -11.76 1.44
N LYS A 284 20.69 -11.10 1.43
CA LYS A 284 21.31 -10.50 2.62
C LYS A 284 20.60 -9.24 3.12
N GLU A 285 19.79 -8.59 2.29
CA GLU A 285 18.97 -7.41 2.64
C GLU A 285 17.77 -7.79 3.53
N LEU A 286 17.45 -9.08 3.64
CA LEU A 286 16.31 -9.58 4.40
C LEU A 286 16.68 -10.02 5.81
N SER A 287 15.83 -9.68 6.78
CA SER A 287 15.89 -10.23 8.14
C SER A 287 15.60 -11.74 8.11
N MET A 288 16.10 -12.49 9.10
CA MET A 288 15.80 -13.93 9.23
C MET A 288 14.29 -14.21 9.30
N ASN A 289 13.51 -13.32 9.93
CA ASN A 289 12.05 -13.45 9.98
C ASN A 289 11.44 -13.32 8.59
N GLN A 290 11.87 -12.34 7.79
CA GLN A 290 11.39 -12.13 6.42
C GLN A 290 11.74 -13.31 5.50
N LYS A 291 12.96 -13.88 5.62
CA LYS A 291 13.38 -15.07 4.84
C LYS A 291 12.40 -16.22 5.04
N ASN A 292 12.07 -16.51 6.30
CA ASN A 292 11.19 -17.61 6.65
C ASN A 292 9.71 -17.29 6.37
N TYR A 293 9.31 -16.02 6.45
CA TYR A 293 7.91 -15.61 6.35
C TYR A 293 7.27 -16.03 5.02
N PHE A 294 7.84 -15.63 3.89
CA PHE A 294 7.26 -15.93 2.57
C PHE A 294 7.42 -17.39 2.17
N VAL A 295 8.52 -18.05 2.58
CA VAL A 295 8.70 -19.50 2.37
C VAL A 295 7.62 -20.28 3.12
N ASN A 296 7.39 -19.96 4.39
CA ASN A 296 6.36 -20.64 5.18
C ASN A 296 4.94 -20.35 4.66
N LEU A 297 4.67 -19.13 4.22
CA LEU A 297 3.38 -18.78 3.62
C LEU A 297 3.10 -19.59 2.35
N THR A 298 4.05 -19.61 1.41
CA THR A 298 3.90 -20.37 0.15
C THR A 298 3.76 -21.87 0.41
N LEU A 299 4.58 -22.45 1.29
CA LEU A 299 4.47 -23.86 1.69
C LEU A 299 3.10 -24.19 2.30
N THR A 300 2.61 -23.35 3.21
CA THR A 300 1.32 -23.59 3.87
C THR A 300 0.16 -23.57 2.87
N GLU A 301 0.16 -22.62 1.92
CA GLU A 301 -0.87 -22.58 0.89
C GLU A 301 -0.75 -23.75 -0.10
N TRP A 302 0.48 -24.15 -0.46
CA TRP A 302 0.74 -25.32 -1.32
C TRP A 302 0.23 -26.62 -0.69
N GLU A 303 0.45 -26.82 0.61
CA GLU A 303 -0.06 -27.99 1.34
C GLU A 303 -1.58 -28.09 1.33
N LYS A 304 -2.29 -26.97 1.46
CA LYS A 304 -3.78 -26.96 1.43
C LYS A 304 -4.33 -27.45 0.09
N VAL A 305 -3.61 -27.19 -0.99
CA VAL A 305 -4.03 -27.56 -2.35
C VAL A 305 -3.66 -29.01 -2.65
N THR A 306 -2.45 -29.43 -2.33
CA THR A 306 -1.98 -30.81 -2.54
C THR A 306 -2.73 -31.83 -1.70
N LYS A 307 -3.08 -31.52 -0.45
CA LYS A 307 -3.91 -32.38 0.42
C LYS A 307 -5.37 -32.51 -0.04
N LYS A 308 -5.87 -31.58 -0.87
CA LYS A 308 -7.24 -31.65 -1.44
C LYS A 308 -7.30 -32.46 -2.75
N ASN A 309 -6.16 -32.66 -3.39
CA ASN A 309 -6.05 -33.31 -4.70
C ASN A 309 -5.55 -34.77 -4.60
N ASN A 310 -5.19 -35.23 -3.40
CA ASN A 310 -4.88 -36.62 -3.05
C ASN A 310 -6.03 -37.21 -2.24
#